data_AF-A0A292PWN7-F1
#
_entry.id   AF-A0A292PWN7-F1
#
_cell.length_a   1.000
_cell.length_b   1.000
_cell.length_c   1.000
_cell.angle_alpha   90.00
_cell.angle_beta   90.00
_cell.angle_gamma   90.00
#
_symmetry.space_group_name_H-M   'P 1'
#
loop_
_entity.id
_entity.type
_entity.pdbx_description
1 polymer ?
#
loop_
_entity_poly.entity_id
_entity_poly.type
_entity_poly.pdbx_seq_one_letter_code
_entity_poly.pdbx_strand_id
1 'polypeptide(L)'
;METLPVDQEDPTCDAILLTESTMGSVDDRKIYSYHELKQILEEEELEVHEAIGELYVGNPRGLGRAGIPERLRIVEEDVHTVKEPNAENKAKIAERKDSVSILGIEGPDYKRVRDRFLSIFKSDKMEETLNKSDQNFIAGGNVIAHWGDAAIEALVYDGAGRRQDQYVFEELYGLHPSDVQKNTYKETIEVFNRHARVKANDPPAAAAEFYRRFSVFLAALTREDPGSNYLSYDHTNPTWAAYWCLHGLEI
;
A
#
# COMPACT_ATOMS: atom_id res chain seq x y z
N MET A 1 -48.31 59.49 -27.42
CA MET A 1 -47.98 58.05 -27.48
C MET A 1 -47.32 57.73 -26.16
N GLU A 2 -48.07 57.17 -25.22
CA GLU A 2 -47.51 56.57 -24.00
C GLU A 2 -46.84 55.26 -24.41
N THR A 3 -45.56 55.14 -24.08
CA THR A 3 -44.77 53.91 -24.22
C THR A 3 -45.15 52.98 -23.07
N LEU A 4 -45.67 51.79 -23.41
CA LEU A 4 -45.89 50.72 -22.44
C LEU A 4 -44.56 50.24 -21.84
N PRO A 5 -44.53 49.84 -20.56
CA PRO A 5 -43.33 49.35 -19.92
C PRO A 5 -42.94 47.98 -20.49
N VAL A 6 -41.63 47.78 -20.66
CA VAL A 6 -41.01 46.50 -21.01
C VAL A 6 -41.35 45.49 -19.92
N ASP A 7 -41.98 44.37 -20.29
CA ASP A 7 -42.15 43.20 -19.42
C ASP A 7 -40.78 42.82 -18.87
N GLN A 8 -40.56 43.01 -17.57
CA GLN A 8 -39.46 42.38 -16.87
C GLN A 8 -39.84 40.90 -16.75
N GLU A 9 -39.04 40.01 -17.34
CA GLU A 9 -39.22 38.57 -17.15
C GLU A 9 -39.20 38.28 -15.64
N ASP A 10 -40.29 37.72 -15.14
CA ASP A 10 -40.38 37.30 -13.74
C ASP A 10 -39.26 36.29 -13.45
N PRO A 11 -38.53 36.44 -12.32
CA PRO A 11 -37.45 35.54 -11.98
C PRO A 11 -37.99 34.10 -11.84
N THR A 12 -37.53 33.21 -12.70
CA THR A 12 -37.84 31.78 -12.64
C THR A 12 -37.00 31.09 -11.56
N CYS A 13 -37.60 30.17 -10.81
CA CYS A 13 -36.94 29.37 -9.78
C CYS A 13 -37.18 27.88 -10.02
N ASP A 14 -36.24 27.05 -9.58
CA ASP A 14 -36.37 25.60 -9.69
C ASP A 14 -37.32 25.05 -8.62
N ALA A 15 -38.25 24.20 -9.04
CA ALA A 15 -39.21 23.57 -8.14
C ALA A 15 -38.82 22.12 -7.81
N ILE A 16 -38.77 21.78 -6.52
CA ILE A 16 -38.44 20.42 -6.06
C ILE A 16 -39.57 19.92 -5.15
N LEU A 17 -40.32 18.94 -5.63
CA LEU A 17 -41.32 18.21 -4.85
C LEU A 17 -40.82 16.80 -4.57
N LEU A 18 -40.93 16.38 -3.31
CA LEU A 18 -40.60 15.02 -2.91
C LEU A 18 -41.79 14.37 -2.21
N THR A 19 -42.23 13.24 -2.76
CA THR A 19 -43.25 12.37 -2.18
C THR A 19 -42.73 10.94 -2.02
N GLU A 20 -43.40 10.16 -1.18
CA GLU A 20 -43.17 8.73 -1.02
C GLU A 20 -44.09 7.94 -1.96
N SER A 21 -43.57 6.87 -2.56
CA SER A 21 -44.35 6.00 -3.44
C SER A 21 -44.39 4.60 -2.87
N THR A 22 -45.56 3.97 -2.91
CA THR A 22 -45.73 2.58 -2.47
C THR A 22 -45.13 1.60 -3.49
N MET A 23 -44.66 0.44 -3.03
CA MET A 23 -44.10 -0.57 -3.93
C MET A 23 -45.20 -1.28 -4.73
N GLY A 24 -45.21 -1.07 -6.05
CA GLY A 24 -46.12 -1.75 -6.99
C GLY A 24 -45.47 -2.02 -8.35
N SER A 25 -46.27 -2.29 -9.39
CA SER A 25 -45.77 -2.31 -10.78
C SER A 25 -45.29 -0.91 -11.19
N VAL A 26 -44.48 -0.79 -12.25
CA VAL A 26 -43.96 0.52 -12.71
C VAL A 26 -45.10 1.48 -13.09
N ASP A 27 -46.14 0.96 -13.73
CA ASP A 27 -47.28 1.78 -14.16
C ASP A 27 -48.14 2.21 -12.97
N ASP A 28 -48.38 1.30 -12.01
CA ASP A 28 -49.09 1.64 -10.77
C ASP A 28 -48.34 2.71 -9.97
N ARG A 29 -47.00 2.62 -9.91
CA ARG A 29 -46.16 3.63 -9.23
C ARG A 29 -46.25 5.00 -9.89
N LYS A 30 -46.28 5.08 -11.22
CA LYS A 30 -46.41 6.37 -11.93
C LYS A 30 -47.75 7.03 -11.61
N ILE A 31 -48.84 6.26 -11.67
CA ILE A 31 -50.19 6.75 -11.38
C ILE A 31 -50.28 7.22 -9.93
N TYR A 32 -49.80 6.41 -8.99
CA TYR A 32 -49.81 6.73 -7.56
C TYR A 32 -48.96 7.98 -7.26
N SER A 33 -47.73 8.04 -7.79
CA SER A 33 -46.84 9.18 -7.56
C SER A 33 -47.39 10.48 -8.16
N TYR A 34 -48.05 10.42 -9.31
CA TYR A 34 -48.73 11.59 -9.89
C TYR A 34 -49.86 12.10 -9.00
N HIS A 35 -50.67 11.19 -8.45
CA HIS A 35 -51.76 11.56 -7.54
C HIS A 35 -51.24 12.19 -6.25
N GLU A 36 -50.23 11.58 -5.63
CA GLU A 36 -49.58 12.09 -4.41
C GLU A 36 -48.93 13.45 -4.62
N LEU A 37 -48.22 13.65 -5.74
CA LEU A 37 -47.63 14.95 -6.07
C LEU A 37 -48.70 16.03 -6.23
N LYS A 38 -49.81 15.69 -6.89
CA LYS A 38 -50.93 16.60 -7.06
C LYS A 38 -51.57 16.96 -5.72
N GLN A 39 -51.76 15.97 -4.85
CA GLN A 39 -52.29 16.18 -3.50
C GLN A 39 -51.37 17.09 -2.67
N ILE A 40 -50.06 16.82 -2.67
CA ILE A 40 -49.07 17.66 -1.99
C ILE A 40 -49.09 19.09 -2.51
N LEU A 41 -49.26 19.29 -3.82
CA LEU A 41 -49.36 20.62 -4.41
C LEU A 41 -50.62 21.38 -3.99
N GLU A 42 -51.71 20.66 -3.70
CA GLU A 42 -52.98 21.24 -3.28
C GLU A 42 -53.06 21.43 -1.75
N GLU A 43 -52.37 20.62 -0.96
CA GLU A 43 -52.49 20.55 0.51
C GLU A 43 -51.29 21.11 1.28
N GLU A 44 -50.06 20.98 0.77
CA GLU A 44 -48.85 21.44 1.47
C GLU A 44 -48.48 22.86 1.07
N GLU A 45 -48.05 23.67 2.06
CA GLU A 45 -47.45 24.97 1.78
C GLU A 45 -46.08 24.79 1.13
N LEU A 46 -45.87 25.43 -0.02
CA LEU A 46 -44.57 25.49 -0.67
C LEU A 46 -43.73 26.61 -0.06
N GLU A 47 -42.50 26.28 0.29
CA GLU A 47 -41.53 27.22 0.84
C GLU A 47 -40.49 27.59 -0.22
N VAL A 48 -39.89 28.77 -0.06
CA VAL A 48 -38.76 29.22 -0.87
C VAL A 48 -37.49 29.09 -0.03
N HIS A 49 -36.47 28.43 -0.56
CA HIS A 49 -35.18 28.21 0.10
C HIS A 49 -34.02 28.55 -0.83
N GLU A 50 -33.05 29.29 -0.32
CA GLU A 50 -31.81 29.57 -1.05
C GLU A 50 -30.75 28.52 -0.73
N ALA A 51 -30.22 27.85 -1.74
CA ALA A 51 -29.11 26.92 -1.61
C ALA A 51 -28.04 27.22 -2.67
N ILE A 52 -26.80 27.44 -2.22
CA ILE A 52 -25.64 27.67 -3.12
C ILE A 52 -25.86 28.91 -4.02
N GLY A 53 -26.57 29.92 -3.52
CA GLY A 53 -26.85 31.15 -4.27
C GLY A 53 -27.98 31.05 -5.30
N GLU A 54 -28.71 29.92 -5.33
CA GLU A 54 -29.90 29.74 -6.17
C GLU A 54 -31.17 29.57 -5.31
N LEU A 55 -32.30 30.06 -5.83
CA LEU A 55 -33.60 29.95 -5.18
C LEU A 55 -34.35 28.70 -5.64
N TYR A 56 -34.79 27.91 -4.67
CA TYR A 56 -35.58 26.71 -4.88
C TYR A 56 -36.96 26.87 -4.22
N VAL A 57 -37.98 26.30 -4.84
CA VAL A 57 -39.34 26.27 -4.28
C VAL A 57 -39.79 24.82 -4.13
N GLY A 58 -40.39 24.48 -3.00
CA GLY A 58 -40.76 23.09 -2.79
C GLY A 58 -41.39 22.81 -1.44
N ASN A 59 -41.78 21.56 -1.24
CA ASN A 59 -42.16 21.11 0.09
C ASN A 59 -40.91 20.88 0.96
N PRO A 60 -41.02 20.89 2.30
CA PRO A 60 -39.86 20.76 3.20
C PRO A 60 -38.97 19.54 2.90
N ARG A 61 -39.60 18.44 2.45
CA ARG A 61 -38.91 17.20 2.05
C ARG A 61 -38.07 17.38 0.78
N GLY A 62 -38.58 18.09 -0.23
CA GLY A 62 -37.88 18.40 -1.47
C GLY A 62 -36.75 19.40 -1.26
N LEU A 63 -37.00 20.45 -0.46
CA LEU A 63 -36.01 21.48 -0.16
C LEU A 63 -34.81 20.96 0.64
N GLY A 64 -34.98 19.92 1.45
CA GLY A 64 -33.86 19.20 2.09
C GLY A 64 -32.86 18.58 1.09
N ARG A 65 -33.20 18.53 -0.21
CA ARG A 65 -32.33 18.07 -1.30
C ARG A 65 -31.85 19.19 -2.23
N ALA A 66 -32.27 20.44 -2.01
CA ALA A 66 -31.84 21.57 -2.80
C ALA A 66 -30.31 21.73 -2.76
N GLY A 67 -29.71 22.05 -3.90
CA GLY A 67 -28.26 22.22 -4.05
C GLY A 67 -27.41 20.95 -3.86
N ILE A 68 -28.00 19.78 -3.57
CA ILE A 68 -27.21 18.53 -3.46
C ILE A 68 -26.43 18.23 -4.75
N PRO A 69 -27.02 18.33 -5.97
CA PRO A 69 -26.29 18.05 -7.21
C PRO A 69 -25.05 18.94 -7.37
N GLU A 70 -25.17 20.23 -7.07
CA GLU A 70 -24.05 21.16 -7.20
C GLU A 70 -23.00 20.97 -6.11
N ARG A 71 -23.40 20.68 -4.86
CA ARG A 71 -22.46 20.26 -3.81
C ARG A 71 -21.71 18.99 -4.19
N LEU A 72 -22.39 18.03 -4.80
CA LEU A 72 -21.76 16.79 -5.26
C LEU A 72 -20.75 17.09 -6.36
N ARG A 73 -21.10 17.95 -7.34
CA ARG A 73 -20.19 18.39 -8.41
C ARG A 73 -18.93 19.05 -7.85
N ILE A 74 -19.08 19.98 -6.90
CA ILE A 74 -17.95 20.66 -6.23
C ILE A 74 -17.06 19.64 -5.52
N VAL A 75 -17.66 18.72 -4.76
CA VAL A 75 -16.91 17.68 -4.03
C VAL A 75 -16.19 16.73 -5.00
N GLU A 76 -16.82 16.34 -6.11
CA GLU A 76 -16.19 15.49 -7.12
C GLU A 76 -14.98 16.19 -7.78
N GLU A 77 -15.09 17.49 -8.04
CA GLU A 77 -14.00 18.32 -8.57
C GLU A 77 -12.84 18.45 -7.55
N ASP A 78 -13.15 18.72 -6.28
CA ASP A 78 -12.16 18.74 -5.19
C ASP A 78 -11.48 17.38 -5.00
N VAL A 79 -12.23 16.27 -5.10
CA VAL A 79 -11.66 14.93 -5.02
C VAL A 79 -10.71 14.67 -6.20
N HIS A 80 -11.07 15.11 -7.41
CA HIS A 80 -10.21 14.95 -8.58
C HIS A 80 -8.90 15.75 -8.41
N THR A 81 -9.00 17.01 -7.98
CA THR A 81 -7.82 17.89 -7.79
C THR A 81 -6.87 17.39 -6.71
N VAL A 82 -7.36 16.74 -5.65
CA VAL A 82 -6.52 16.20 -4.57
C VAL A 82 -5.93 14.83 -4.93
N LYS A 83 -6.57 14.06 -5.82
CA LYS A 83 -6.15 12.68 -6.14
C LYS A 83 -4.80 12.61 -6.85
N GLU A 84 -4.55 13.50 -7.82
CA GLU A 84 -3.29 13.51 -8.58
C GLU A 84 -2.07 13.91 -7.72
N PRO A 85 -2.08 15.03 -6.97
CA PRO A 85 -0.98 15.40 -6.07
C PRO A 85 -0.73 14.36 -4.99
N ASN A 86 -1.78 13.66 -4.51
CA ASN A 86 -1.61 12.60 -3.52
C ASN A 86 -0.89 11.38 -4.11
N ALA A 87 -1.16 11.02 -5.36
CA ALA A 87 -0.41 9.97 -6.05
C ALA A 87 1.05 10.36 -6.27
N GLU A 88 1.30 11.60 -6.70
CA GLU A 88 2.65 12.14 -6.89
C GLU A 88 3.42 12.21 -5.56
N ASN A 89 2.80 12.71 -4.49
CA ASN A 89 3.40 12.76 -3.16
C ASN A 89 3.72 11.36 -2.63
N LYS A 90 2.86 10.37 -2.87
CA LYS A 90 3.16 8.96 -2.54
C LYS A 90 4.40 8.45 -3.28
N ALA A 91 4.53 8.76 -4.57
CA ALA A 91 5.71 8.39 -5.36
C ALA A 91 6.99 9.07 -4.81
N LYS A 92 6.94 10.39 -4.53
CA LYS A 92 8.08 11.14 -3.95
C LYS A 92 8.47 10.63 -2.55
N ILE A 93 7.50 10.21 -1.74
CA ILE A 93 7.75 9.61 -0.43
C ILE A 93 8.47 8.27 -0.59
N ALA A 94 8.07 7.43 -1.56
CA ALA A 94 8.74 6.17 -1.85
C ALA A 94 10.19 6.41 -2.30
N GLU A 95 10.42 7.30 -3.28
CA GLU A 95 11.75 7.64 -3.79
C GLU A 95 12.68 8.19 -2.70
N ARG A 96 12.17 9.10 -1.84
CA ARG A 96 12.96 9.61 -0.71
C ARG A 96 13.27 8.53 0.31
N LYS A 97 12.35 7.62 0.58
CA LYS A 97 12.57 6.50 1.49
C LYS A 97 13.68 5.59 0.98
N ASP A 98 13.73 5.34 -0.32
CA ASP A 98 14.79 4.56 -0.95
C ASP A 98 16.14 5.28 -0.85
N SER A 99 16.16 6.59 -1.14
CA SER A 99 17.38 7.42 -1.02
C SER A 99 17.92 7.50 0.41
N VAL A 100 17.04 7.67 1.41
CA VAL A 100 17.42 7.68 2.83
C VAL A 100 17.90 6.30 3.27
N SER A 101 17.31 5.22 2.75
CA SER A 101 17.80 3.86 2.99
C SER A 101 19.22 3.73 2.47
N ILE A 102 19.50 4.15 1.23
CA ILE A 102 20.85 4.10 0.62
C ILE A 102 21.87 4.92 1.43
N LEU A 103 21.56 6.16 1.77
CA LEU A 103 22.45 7.02 2.55
C LEU A 103 22.68 6.51 3.98
N GLY A 104 21.68 5.83 4.56
CA GLY A 104 21.84 5.12 5.82
C GLY A 104 22.87 3.99 5.74
N ILE A 105 22.95 3.28 4.61
CA ILE A 105 23.89 2.17 4.36
C ILE A 105 25.34 2.65 4.31
N GLU A 106 25.58 3.78 3.65
CA GLU A 106 26.92 4.36 3.52
C GLU A 106 27.45 4.94 4.84
N GLY A 107 26.58 5.08 5.85
CA GLY A 107 26.95 5.50 7.19
C GLY A 107 27.87 4.47 7.88
N PRO A 108 29.06 4.85 8.36
CA PRO A 108 29.99 3.92 9.01
C PRO A 108 29.40 3.27 10.27
N ASP A 109 28.48 3.95 10.96
CA ASP A 109 27.80 3.40 12.12
C ASP A 109 26.76 2.34 11.76
N TYR A 110 26.09 2.47 10.62
CA TYR A 110 25.11 1.48 10.17
C TYR A 110 25.78 0.20 9.64
N LYS A 111 26.88 0.33 8.88
CA LYS A 111 27.68 -0.83 8.45
C LYS A 111 28.17 -1.65 9.66
N ARG A 112 28.66 -0.97 10.71
CA ARG A 112 29.08 -1.61 11.97
C ARG A 112 27.96 -2.42 12.64
N VAL A 113 26.74 -1.89 12.62
CA VAL A 113 25.56 -2.59 13.18
C VAL A 113 25.29 -3.90 12.42
N ARG A 114 25.40 -3.87 11.09
CA ARG A 114 25.18 -5.04 10.22
C ARG A 114 26.30 -6.07 10.33
N ASP A 115 27.56 -5.62 10.36
CA ASP A 115 28.70 -6.51 10.60
C ASP A 115 28.60 -7.21 11.95
N ARG A 116 28.17 -6.51 13.01
CA ARG A 116 27.94 -7.10 14.33
C ARG A 116 26.85 -8.17 14.30
N PHE A 117 25.72 -7.90 13.65
CA PHE A 117 24.63 -8.88 13.52
C PHE A 117 25.10 -10.19 12.90
N LEU A 118 25.84 -10.12 11.79
CA LEU A 118 26.41 -11.29 11.12
C LEU A 118 27.42 -12.03 12.00
N SER A 119 28.27 -11.31 12.75
CA SER A 119 29.23 -11.92 13.68
C SER A 119 28.56 -12.57 14.89
N ILE A 120 27.45 -12.02 15.39
CA ILE A 120 26.64 -12.65 16.44
C ILE A 120 25.98 -13.92 15.91
N PHE A 121 25.36 -13.88 14.72
CA PHE A 121 24.76 -15.06 14.10
C PHE A 121 25.79 -16.19 13.91
N LYS A 122 26.98 -15.83 13.40
CA LYS A 122 28.11 -16.75 13.23
C LYS A 122 28.54 -17.41 14.54
N SER A 123 28.58 -16.65 15.64
CA SER A 123 28.88 -17.17 16.98
C SER A 123 27.75 -18.07 17.51
N ASP A 124 26.55 -17.53 17.58
CA ASP A 124 25.48 -18.06 18.43
C ASP A 124 24.66 -19.15 17.74
N LYS A 125 24.58 -19.11 16.40
CA LYS A 125 23.74 -20.03 15.61
C LYS A 125 24.55 -20.98 14.75
N MET A 126 25.74 -20.59 14.30
CA MET A 126 26.65 -21.45 13.54
C MET A 126 27.74 -22.10 14.40
N GLU A 127 27.89 -21.68 15.67
CA GLU A 127 28.92 -22.16 16.60
C GLU A 127 30.36 -22.06 16.05
N GLU A 128 30.61 -21.04 15.22
CA GLU A 128 31.90 -20.87 14.57
C GLU A 128 32.91 -20.09 15.41
N THR A 129 34.20 -20.35 15.16
CA THR A 129 35.28 -19.59 15.80
C THR A 129 35.38 -18.19 15.21
N LEU A 130 35.21 -17.19 16.06
CA LEU A 130 35.29 -15.78 15.67
C LEU A 130 36.73 -15.32 15.40
N ASN A 131 36.92 -14.62 14.28
CA ASN A 131 38.19 -13.98 13.99
C ASN A 131 38.32 -12.63 14.72
N LYS A 132 39.48 -11.99 14.61
CA LYS A 132 39.73 -10.70 15.28
C LYS A 132 38.80 -9.58 14.80
N SER A 133 38.39 -9.58 13.53
CA SER A 133 37.43 -8.62 13.00
C SER A 133 36.04 -8.83 13.60
N ASP A 134 35.59 -10.09 13.68
CA ASP A 134 34.32 -10.46 14.33
C ASP A 134 34.29 -10.00 15.80
N GLN A 135 35.38 -10.26 16.54
CA GLN A 135 35.52 -9.81 17.93
C GLN A 135 35.46 -8.28 18.05
N ASN A 136 36.10 -7.56 17.11
CA ASN A 136 36.05 -6.10 17.08
C ASN A 136 34.64 -5.57 16.77
N PHE A 137 33.89 -6.21 15.87
CA PHE A 137 32.50 -5.83 15.57
C PHE A 137 31.58 -6.02 16.78
N ILE A 138 31.76 -7.10 17.52
CA ILE A 138 30.99 -7.39 18.74
C ILE A 138 31.35 -6.40 19.86
N ALA A 139 32.65 -6.09 20.04
CA ALA A 139 33.13 -5.16 21.07
C ALA A 139 32.71 -3.70 20.83
N GLY A 140 32.35 -3.33 19.59
CA GLY A 140 32.01 -1.97 19.17
C GLY A 140 30.74 -1.35 19.79
N GLY A 141 29.96 -2.10 20.59
CA GLY A 141 28.91 -1.54 21.45
C GLY A 141 27.45 -1.83 21.05
N ASN A 142 26.52 -1.26 21.84
CA ASN A 142 25.12 -1.69 22.08
C ASN A 142 24.06 -1.22 21.06
N VAL A 143 24.41 -1.07 19.78
CA VAL A 143 23.36 -0.82 18.79
C VAL A 143 22.77 -2.16 18.37
N ILE A 144 21.49 -2.37 18.70
CA ILE A 144 20.75 -3.58 18.39
C ILE A 144 20.23 -3.46 16.96
N ALA A 145 20.75 -4.28 16.05
CA ALA A 145 20.06 -4.53 14.79
C ALA A 145 18.80 -5.34 15.14
N HIS A 146 17.62 -4.77 14.93
CA HIS A 146 16.41 -5.46 15.33
C HIS A 146 16.14 -6.71 14.47
N TRP A 147 16.55 -6.73 13.19
CA TRP A 147 16.26 -7.84 12.26
C TRP A 147 17.26 -7.90 11.10
N GLY A 148 17.37 -9.07 10.46
CA GLY A 148 18.14 -9.27 9.24
C GLY A 148 17.60 -8.47 8.05
N ASP A 149 18.50 -7.93 7.24
CA ASP A 149 18.20 -7.13 6.05
C ASP A 149 19.13 -7.56 4.89
N ALA A 150 18.66 -8.51 4.08
CA ALA A 150 19.42 -9.20 3.04
C ALA A 150 20.03 -8.24 2.03
N ALA A 151 19.28 -7.23 1.57
CA ALA A 151 19.76 -6.27 0.59
C ALA A 151 20.93 -5.46 1.14
N ILE A 152 20.82 -5.03 2.39
CA ILE A 152 21.87 -4.27 3.07
C ILE A 152 23.08 -5.13 3.42
N GLU A 153 22.82 -6.30 3.98
CA GLU A 153 23.87 -7.20 4.44
C GLU A 153 24.65 -7.80 3.27
N ALA A 154 24.05 -7.88 2.07
CA ALA A 154 24.80 -8.25 0.89
C ALA A 154 25.87 -7.20 0.52
N LEU A 155 25.64 -5.92 0.84
CA LEU A 155 26.58 -4.83 0.55
C LEU A 155 27.82 -4.85 1.44
N VAL A 156 27.77 -5.46 2.63
CA VAL A 156 28.98 -5.57 3.48
C VAL A 156 30.03 -6.53 2.91
N TYR A 157 29.64 -7.35 1.93
CA TYR A 157 30.51 -8.22 1.15
C TYR A 157 31.04 -7.58 -0.14
N ASP A 158 30.71 -6.32 -0.40
CA ASP A 158 31.24 -5.57 -1.54
C ASP A 158 32.19 -4.44 -1.12
N GLY A 159 33.08 -4.03 -2.03
CA GLY A 159 33.99 -2.91 -1.85
C GLY A 159 35.23 -3.16 -0.97
N ALA A 160 35.87 -2.07 -0.56
CA ALA A 160 37.07 -2.10 0.29
C ALA A 160 36.71 -2.39 1.75
N GLY A 161 37.48 -3.28 2.40
CA GLY A 161 37.18 -3.74 3.76
C GLY A 161 35.94 -4.63 3.86
N ARG A 162 35.59 -5.30 2.76
CA ARG A 162 34.49 -6.27 2.71
C ARG A 162 34.73 -7.50 3.58
N ARG A 163 33.63 -8.07 4.08
CA ARG A 163 33.64 -9.39 4.69
C ARG A 163 34.07 -10.45 3.68
N GLN A 164 34.72 -11.52 4.15
CA GLN A 164 35.25 -12.62 3.33
C GLN A 164 34.58 -13.96 3.62
N ASP A 165 33.61 -13.98 4.54
CA ASP A 165 32.89 -15.16 4.99
C ASP A 165 31.51 -15.25 4.34
N GLN A 166 31.45 -15.26 3.00
CA GLN A 166 30.17 -15.26 2.26
C GLN A 166 29.25 -16.41 2.65
N TYR A 167 29.82 -17.55 3.07
CA TYR A 167 29.07 -18.70 3.54
C TYR A 167 28.16 -18.38 4.74
N VAL A 168 28.52 -17.39 5.58
CA VAL A 168 27.66 -16.93 6.70
C VAL A 168 26.40 -16.28 6.15
N PHE A 169 26.55 -15.47 5.10
CA PHE A 169 25.42 -14.84 4.42
C PHE A 169 24.55 -15.88 3.70
N GLU A 170 25.17 -16.85 3.01
CA GLU A 170 24.46 -17.93 2.35
C GLU A 170 23.66 -18.80 3.35
N GLU A 171 24.22 -19.09 4.52
CA GLU A 171 23.51 -19.84 5.56
C GLU A 171 22.30 -19.05 6.09
N LEU A 172 22.44 -17.73 6.21
CA LEU A 172 21.41 -16.85 6.76
C LEU A 172 20.30 -16.51 5.76
N TYR A 173 20.63 -16.32 4.49
CA TYR A 173 19.70 -15.84 3.45
C TYR A 173 19.44 -16.82 2.31
N GLY A 174 20.23 -17.89 2.21
CA GLY A 174 20.07 -18.96 1.24
C GLY A 174 20.63 -18.70 -0.17
N LEU A 175 21.21 -17.53 -0.42
CA LEU A 175 21.86 -17.18 -1.70
C LEU A 175 23.18 -16.45 -1.46
N HIS A 176 24.05 -16.49 -2.48
CA HIS A 176 25.30 -15.73 -2.46
C HIS A 176 25.01 -14.21 -2.44
N PRO A 177 25.79 -13.38 -1.72
CA PRO A 177 25.57 -11.93 -1.64
C PRO A 177 25.40 -11.24 -2.99
N SER A 178 26.19 -11.63 -4.00
CA SER A 178 26.11 -11.03 -5.34
C SER A 178 24.81 -11.31 -6.07
N ASP A 179 24.13 -12.42 -5.75
CA ASP A 179 22.85 -12.76 -6.38
C ASP A 179 21.70 -12.03 -5.69
N VAL A 180 21.77 -11.85 -4.37
CA VAL A 180 20.82 -11.00 -3.65
C VAL A 180 20.93 -9.53 -4.10
N GLN A 181 22.13 -9.04 -4.39
CA GLN A 181 22.32 -7.68 -4.92
C GLN A 181 21.66 -7.43 -6.29
N LYS A 182 21.46 -8.48 -7.10
CA LYS A 182 20.75 -8.36 -8.38
C LYS A 182 19.24 -8.22 -8.18
N ASN A 183 18.73 -8.59 -7.01
CA ASN A 183 17.31 -8.61 -6.75
C ASN A 183 16.82 -7.20 -6.38
N THR A 184 15.97 -6.65 -7.23
CA THR A 184 15.35 -5.32 -7.04
C THR A 184 13.90 -5.42 -6.55
N TYR A 185 13.37 -6.64 -6.38
CA TYR A 185 11.97 -6.89 -6.03
C TYR A 185 11.81 -7.06 -4.53
N LYS A 186 11.01 -6.16 -3.93
CA LYS A 186 10.76 -6.11 -2.50
C LYS A 186 10.22 -7.43 -1.95
N GLU A 187 9.34 -8.09 -2.71
CA GLU A 187 8.71 -9.36 -2.35
C GLU A 187 9.74 -10.48 -2.16
N THR A 188 10.77 -10.53 -3.00
CA THR A 188 11.83 -11.54 -2.89
C THR A 188 12.78 -11.22 -1.73
N ILE A 189 13.13 -9.95 -1.53
CA ILE A 189 13.92 -9.51 -0.37
C ILE A 189 13.19 -9.81 0.95
N GLU A 190 11.87 -9.62 1.00
CA GLU A 190 11.06 -9.96 2.18
C GLU A 190 11.10 -11.45 2.50
N VAL A 191 11.13 -12.32 1.48
CA VAL A 191 11.30 -13.77 1.66
C VAL A 191 12.66 -14.10 2.30
N PHE A 192 13.75 -13.47 1.84
CA PHE A 192 15.08 -13.65 2.44
C PHE A 192 15.15 -13.14 3.88
N ASN A 193 14.60 -11.95 4.14
CA ASN A 193 14.54 -11.36 5.48
C ASN A 193 13.72 -12.22 6.45
N ARG A 194 12.64 -12.83 5.95
CA ARG A 194 11.83 -13.78 6.71
C ARG A 194 12.65 -15.03 7.06
N HIS A 195 13.41 -15.58 6.13
CA HIS A 195 14.29 -16.72 6.41
C HIS A 195 15.33 -16.40 7.47
N ALA A 196 16.02 -15.27 7.33
CA ALA A 196 16.99 -14.81 8.31
C ALA A 196 16.37 -14.61 9.69
N ARG A 197 15.13 -14.08 9.77
CA ARG A 197 14.41 -13.96 11.04
C ARG A 197 14.16 -15.31 11.70
N VAL A 198 13.74 -16.32 10.94
CA VAL A 198 13.47 -17.66 11.49
C VAL A 198 14.78 -18.35 11.93
N LYS A 199 15.89 -18.14 11.20
CA LYS A 199 17.22 -18.68 11.51
C LYS A 199 17.89 -18.00 12.71
N ALA A 200 17.82 -16.67 12.79
CA ALA A 200 18.50 -15.90 13.82
C ALA A 200 17.79 -15.93 15.18
N ASN A 201 16.50 -16.31 15.22
CA ASN A 201 15.74 -16.47 16.46
C ASN A 201 15.63 -17.94 16.87
N ASP A 202 14.83 -18.22 17.89
CA ASP A 202 14.46 -19.59 18.25
C ASP A 202 13.35 -20.07 17.30
N PRO A 203 13.59 -21.12 16.50
CA PRO A 203 12.65 -21.51 15.47
C PRO A 203 11.34 -22.03 16.08
N PRO A 204 10.17 -21.57 15.61
CA PRO A 204 8.89 -22.14 16.04
C PRO A 204 8.71 -23.57 15.50
N ALA A 205 7.75 -24.30 16.05
CA ALA A 205 7.48 -25.69 15.63
C ALA A 205 7.21 -25.85 14.11
N ALA A 206 6.70 -24.81 13.46
CA ALA A 206 6.43 -24.78 12.01
C ALA A 206 7.68 -24.49 11.14
N ALA A 207 8.84 -24.21 11.74
CA ALA A 207 10.04 -23.80 11.00
C ALA A 207 10.54 -24.87 10.01
N ALA A 208 10.37 -26.15 10.33
CA ALA A 208 10.78 -27.25 9.44
C ALA A 208 10.04 -27.19 8.09
N GLU A 209 8.73 -26.95 8.12
CA GLU A 209 7.93 -26.84 6.90
C GLU A 209 8.27 -25.56 6.13
N PHE A 210 8.54 -24.46 6.83
CA PHE A 210 9.04 -23.24 6.20
C PHE A 210 10.37 -23.46 5.48
N TYR A 211 11.38 -24.06 6.13
CA TYR A 211 12.68 -24.35 5.49
C TYR A 211 12.53 -25.25 4.27
N ARG A 212 11.63 -26.24 4.34
CA ARG A 212 11.31 -27.09 3.19
C ARG A 212 10.75 -26.27 2.03
N ARG A 213 9.77 -25.41 2.25
CA ARG A 213 9.20 -24.56 1.17
C ARG A 213 10.20 -23.52 0.67
N PHE A 214 11.00 -22.96 1.57
CA PHE A 214 12.03 -21.98 1.24
C PHE A 214 13.11 -22.58 0.33
N SER A 215 13.58 -23.80 0.61
CA SER A 215 14.54 -24.50 -0.27
C SER A 215 13.97 -24.81 -1.65
N VAL A 216 12.67 -25.13 -1.75
CA VAL A 216 11.98 -25.27 -3.05
C VAL A 216 11.95 -23.94 -3.81
N PHE A 217 11.63 -22.84 -3.11
CA PHE A 217 11.65 -21.49 -3.70
C PHE A 217 13.04 -21.10 -4.20
N LEU A 218 14.08 -21.29 -3.39
CA LEU A 218 15.46 -21.02 -3.80
C LEU A 218 15.89 -21.84 -5.00
N ALA A 219 15.62 -23.14 -5.00
CA ALA A 219 15.98 -24.01 -6.12
C ALA A 219 15.28 -23.60 -7.42
N ALA A 220 14.06 -23.06 -7.36
CA ALA A 220 13.36 -22.50 -8.51
C ALA A 220 13.98 -21.17 -8.95
N LEU A 221 14.20 -20.24 -8.00
CA LEU A 221 14.78 -18.92 -8.27
C LEU A 221 16.20 -19.00 -8.85
N THR A 222 17.05 -19.92 -8.37
CA THR A 222 18.42 -20.11 -8.87
C THR A 222 18.48 -20.77 -10.25
N ARG A 223 17.44 -21.52 -10.65
CA ARG A 223 17.33 -22.03 -12.03
C ARG A 223 16.95 -20.91 -13.01
N GLU A 224 16.29 -19.89 -12.49
CA GLU A 224 16.08 -18.63 -13.17
C GLU A 224 17.25 -17.67 -12.89
N ASP A 225 17.13 -16.45 -13.39
CA ASP A 225 17.97 -15.35 -12.94
C ASP A 225 17.44 -14.85 -11.58
N PRO A 226 18.25 -14.81 -10.50
CA PRO A 226 17.85 -14.22 -9.22
C PRO A 226 17.38 -12.76 -9.30
N GLY A 227 17.72 -12.05 -10.38
CA GLY A 227 17.21 -10.72 -10.72
C GLY A 227 15.91 -10.70 -11.55
N SER A 228 15.25 -11.85 -11.76
CA SER A 228 14.02 -11.95 -12.56
C SER A 228 12.77 -11.47 -11.80
N ASN A 229 11.84 -10.84 -12.51
CA ASN A 229 10.50 -10.56 -11.97
C ASN A 229 9.59 -11.77 -12.13
N TYR A 230 9.84 -12.84 -11.38
CA TYR A 230 9.04 -14.06 -11.50
C TYR A 230 7.55 -13.86 -11.17
N LEU A 231 7.18 -12.77 -10.48
CA LEU A 231 5.80 -12.40 -10.18
C LEU A 231 5.02 -11.88 -11.39
N SER A 232 5.72 -11.45 -12.45
CA SER A 232 5.11 -11.02 -13.71
C SER A 232 4.77 -12.18 -14.65
N TYR A 233 5.25 -13.39 -14.35
CA TYR A 233 4.96 -14.59 -15.12
C TYR A 233 3.59 -15.17 -14.78
N ASP A 234 3.15 -16.13 -15.61
CA ASP A 234 1.93 -16.87 -15.33
C ASP A 234 2.09 -17.85 -14.15
N HIS A 235 0.97 -18.39 -13.70
CA HIS A 235 0.89 -19.34 -12.59
C HIS A 235 1.56 -20.70 -12.89
N THR A 236 2.02 -20.95 -14.12
CA THR A 236 2.77 -22.15 -14.48
C THR A 236 4.27 -22.00 -14.21
N ASN A 237 4.74 -20.78 -13.92
CA ASN A 237 6.12 -20.54 -13.52
C ASN A 237 6.43 -21.23 -12.15
N PRO A 238 7.46 -22.08 -12.08
CA PRO A 238 7.82 -22.80 -10.86
C PRO A 238 8.20 -21.89 -9.68
N THR A 239 8.87 -20.76 -9.94
CA THR A 239 9.31 -19.80 -8.92
C THR A 239 8.12 -19.04 -8.34
N TRP A 240 7.18 -18.63 -9.19
CA TRP A 240 5.89 -18.06 -8.81
C TRP A 240 5.12 -19.01 -7.90
N ALA A 241 4.97 -20.28 -8.30
CA ALA A 241 4.23 -21.28 -7.54
C ALA A 241 4.89 -21.54 -6.17
N ALA A 242 6.23 -21.65 -6.13
CA ALA A 242 6.98 -21.84 -4.90
C ALA A 242 6.88 -20.63 -3.95
N TYR A 243 6.91 -19.42 -4.50
CA TYR A 243 6.71 -18.18 -3.74
C TYR A 243 5.36 -18.18 -3.02
N TRP A 244 4.25 -18.44 -3.70
CA TRP A 244 2.93 -18.44 -3.06
C TRP A 244 2.74 -19.57 -2.05
N CYS A 245 3.32 -20.74 -2.31
CA CYS A 245 3.35 -21.83 -1.34
C CYS A 245 4.09 -21.44 -0.06
N LEU A 246 5.18 -20.67 -0.17
CA LEU A 246 5.95 -20.17 0.96
C LEU A 246 5.23 -19.03 1.69
N HIS A 247 4.70 -18.07 0.93
CA HIS A 247 4.05 -16.87 1.46
C HIS A 247 2.82 -17.21 2.31
N GLY A 248 2.03 -18.21 1.90
CA GLY A 248 0.82 -18.64 2.61
C GLY A 248 1.07 -19.38 3.93
N LEU A 249 2.31 -19.65 4.33
CA LEU A 249 2.61 -20.18 5.65
C LEU A 249 2.58 -19.07 6.70
N GLU A 250 1.95 -19.32 7.84
CA GLU A 250 2.14 -18.54 9.07
C GLU A 250 3.25 -19.18 9.92
N ILE A 251 4.15 -18.35 10.47
CA ILE A 251 5.32 -18.77 11.26
C ILE A 251 5.44 -17.86 12.47
#